data_AF-A0A4R7K3X2-F1
#
_entry.id   AF-A0A4R7K3X2-F1
#
_cell.length_a   1.000
_cell.length_b   1.000
_cell.length_c   1.000
_cell.angle_alpha   90.00
_cell.angle_beta   90.00
_cell.angle_gamma   90.00
#
_symmetry.space_group_name_H-M   'P 1'
#
loop_
_entity.id
_entity.type
_entity.pdbx_description
1 polymer ?
#
loop_
_entity_poly.entity_id
_entity_poly.type
_entity_poly.pdbx_seq_one_letter_code
_entity_poly.pdbx_strand_id
1 'polypeptide(L)'
;MKIKIAALSLFTMAIASCNNEDKKVETVLEVTSFHIKTTASELEFNTLDAEIEETFTSKQPGYIRRQSGVDDQGRYVVLVYWKSLADAKASMDKFMADASVANYANMIDGETMKMSRFTITDEFTASNSTFTEVMTFKTKDGIDVEVFNKVNDRVGPEFSEKQTGFLQRITGKNDAGEQVALAYWDTKAHSDAVIQDFMNAAVAKEFMGMMDQSSIDMIRYQSLTSLKNVTLTNKDKVVALLNSFNTGDQTPISYINPDKYIQHNLGVADGLKGFGELMHNAPEGGFKANVIRAFQDGDYVFTHTEYDFFGPKAAFDIFRFEDGLIVEHWDNLLPVQKPNPSGHTQFDGTTTLSDLDKTEANKAVVRGFIENVLLGHQMDKVASYINPKEYVQHNPAVADGLDGFGAAMKYFAENGLVMEYDNLHMVLGQGNFVLSVSEGKFGKGDHTAYYDLFRLEDGLIVEHWDVIAPIPAKSEWKNTNGKF
;
A
#
# COMPACT_ATOMS: atom_id res chain seq x y z
N MET A 1 -22.47 17.75 92.65
CA MET A 1 -21.66 16.93 91.71
C MET A 1 -21.89 17.50 90.31
N LYS A 2 -20.83 17.96 89.65
CA LYS A 2 -20.87 18.79 88.43
C LYS A 2 -21.45 18.02 87.24
N ILE A 3 -22.42 18.59 86.52
CA ILE A 3 -22.55 18.42 85.07
C ILE A 3 -22.93 19.77 84.47
N LYS A 4 -22.09 20.24 83.53
CA LYS A 4 -22.20 21.52 82.83
C LYS A 4 -23.32 21.44 81.80
N ILE A 5 -24.21 22.43 81.80
CA ILE A 5 -25.03 22.81 80.63
C ILE A 5 -24.24 23.93 79.94
N ALA A 6 -23.66 23.63 78.78
CA ALA A 6 -23.02 24.62 77.92
C ALA A 6 -23.94 24.93 76.73
N ALA A 7 -24.00 26.21 76.41
CA ALA A 7 -24.98 26.85 75.55
C ALA A 7 -24.98 26.35 74.11
N LEU A 8 -26.19 26.24 73.58
CA LEU A 8 -26.55 26.14 72.19
C LEU A 8 -26.10 27.44 71.47
N SER A 9 -25.17 27.34 70.53
CA SER A 9 -24.91 28.40 69.56
C SER A 9 -25.17 27.83 68.17
N LEU A 10 -26.22 28.36 67.53
CA LEU A 10 -26.53 28.13 66.13
C LEU A 10 -25.37 28.67 65.28
N PHE A 11 -24.73 27.80 64.51
CA PHE A 11 -24.10 28.18 63.26
C PHE A 11 -24.71 27.34 62.15
N THR A 12 -25.47 28.03 61.30
CA THR A 12 -26.00 27.58 60.02
C THR A 12 -24.88 26.98 59.16
N MET A 13 -24.97 25.69 58.87
CA MET A 13 -24.15 25.03 57.85
C MET A 13 -24.80 25.32 56.50
N ALA A 14 -24.23 26.27 55.75
CA ALA A 14 -24.53 26.42 54.34
C ALA A 14 -24.06 25.14 53.63
N ILE A 15 -25.01 24.42 53.03
CA ILE A 15 -24.71 23.31 52.13
C ILE A 15 -24.16 23.96 50.86
N ALA A 16 -22.84 24.04 50.76
CA ALA A 16 -22.18 24.26 49.47
C ALA A 16 -22.42 23.00 48.64
N SER A 17 -23.33 23.12 47.66
CA SER A 17 -23.40 22.20 46.53
C SER A 17 -22.07 22.33 45.79
N CYS A 18 -21.16 21.40 46.04
CA CYS A 18 -20.06 21.14 45.12
C CYS A 18 -20.68 20.52 43.87
N ASN A 19 -20.79 21.31 42.80
CA ASN A 19 -20.84 20.78 41.45
C ASN A 19 -19.54 19.99 41.24
N ASN A 20 -19.58 18.68 41.43
CA ASN A 20 -18.61 17.80 40.79
C ASN A 20 -18.97 17.82 39.31
N GLU A 21 -18.23 18.59 38.52
CA GLU A 21 -18.05 18.25 37.12
C GLU A 21 -17.52 16.81 37.11
N ASP A 22 -18.32 15.88 36.57
CA ASP A 22 -17.89 14.50 36.38
C ASP A 22 -16.57 14.55 35.60
N LYS A 23 -15.47 14.16 36.25
CA LYS A 23 -14.16 14.10 35.61
C LYS A 23 -14.29 13.14 34.44
N LYS A 24 -14.34 13.67 33.21
CA LYS A 24 -14.22 12.87 31.99
C LYS A 24 -12.97 12.00 32.12
N VAL A 25 -13.11 10.70 31.86
CA VAL A 25 -11.99 9.77 31.93
C VAL A 25 -11.06 10.06 30.76
N GLU A 26 -9.87 10.56 31.06
CA GLU A 26 -8.82 10.73 30.05
C GLU A 26 -8.28 9.36 29.63
N THR A 27 -8.29 9.10 28.32
CA THR A 27 -7.70 7.90 27.72
C THR A 27 -6.81 8.31 26.55
N VAL A 28 -6.03 7.37 26.03
CA VAL A 28 -5.15 7.58 24.88
C VAL A 28 -5.69 6.84 23.68
N LEU A 29 -5.89 7.56 22.59
CA LEU A 29 -6.11 7.03 21.26
C LEU A 29 -4.79 6.97 20.50
N GLU A 30 -4.33 5.77 20.19
CA GLU A 30 -3.25 5.52 19.24
C GLU A 30 -3.85 5.33 17.84
N VAL A 31 -3.42 6.15 16.89
CA VAL A 31 -3.79 6.09 15.48
C VAL A 31 -2.55 5.64 14.73
N THR A 32 -2.61 4.44 14.16
CA THR A 32 -1.54 3.90 13.31
C THR A 32 -2.10 3.70 11.91
N SER A 33 -1.41 4.21 10.89
CA SER A 33 -1.76 4.00 9.48
C SER A 33 -0.56 3.56 8.66
N PHE A 34 -0.77 2.72 7.65
CA PHE A 34 0.27 2.18 6.78
C PHE A 34 -0.36 1.51 5.55
N HIS A 35 0.44 1.25 4.53
CA HIS A 35 0.13 0.28 3.49
C HIS A 35 0.75 -1.07 3.84
N ILE A 36 0.16 -2.15 3.33
CA ILE A 36 0.82 -3.46 3.31
C ILE A 36 1.72 -3.54 2.07
N LYS A 37 2.77 -4.36 2.13
CA LYS A 37 3.65 -4.61 0.98
C LYS A 37 2.82 -5.10 -0.20
N THR A 38 3.23 -4.73 -1.42
CA THR A 38 2.52 -5.16 -2.64
C THR A 38 2.43 -6.68 -2.80
N THR A 39 3.36 -7.40 -2.15
CA THR A 39 3.46 -8.87 -2.11
C THR A 39 2.67 -9.50 -0.96
N ALA A 40 2.08 -8.71 -0.07
CA ALA A 40 1.28 -9.20 1.03
C ALA A 40 -0.16 -9.50 0.59
N SER A 41 -0.72 -10.60 1.09
CA SER A 41 -2.12 -10.98 0.88
C SER A 41 -3.04 -10.22 1.83
N GLU A 42 -4.04 -9.53 1.28
CA GLU A 42 -5.04 -8.80 2.08
C GLU A 42 -5.87 -9.74 2.95
N LEU A 43 -6.22 -10.93 2.44
CA LEU A 43 -6.96 -11.94 3.19
C LEU A 43 -6.16 -12.46 4.39
N GLU A 44 -4.89 -12.79 4.17
CA GLU A 44 -4.00 -13.26 5.23
C GLU A 44 -3.76 -12.16 6.26
N PHE A 45 -3.53 -10.92 5.79
CA PHE A 45 -3.35 -9.77 6.66
C PHE A 45 -4.56 -9.54 7.54
N ASN A 46 -5.77 -9.54 6.97
CA ASN A 46 -7.01 -9.33 7.72
C ASN A 46 -7.26 -10.45 8.73
N THR A 47 -6.86 -11.67 8.41
CA THR A 47 -6.94 -12.81 9.34
C THR A 47 -5.97 -12.65 10.50
N LEU A 48 -4.71 -12.32 10.21
CA LEU A 48 -3.70 -12.05 11.23
C LEU A 48 -4.05 -10.85 12.08
N ASP A 49 -4.62 -9.78 11.50
CA ASP A 49 -5.05 -8.58 12.22
C ASP A 49 -6.03 -8.91 13.35
N ALA A 50 -7.03 -9.76 13.06
CA ALA A 50 -7.98 -10.24 14.04
C ALA A 50 -7.32 -11.14 15.11
N GLU A 51 -6.38 -12.00 14.71
CA GLU A 51 -5.62 -12.83 15.63
C GLU A 51 -4.74 -11.99 16.58
N ILE A 52 -4.07 -10.95 16.07
CA ILE A 52 -3.22 -10.06 16.87
C ILE A 52 -4.02 -9.33 17.95
N GLU A 53 -5.26 -8.93 17.66
CA GLU A 53 -6.14 -8.35 18.68
C GLU A 53 -6.37 -9.34 19.83
N GLU A 54 -6.75 -10.58 19.51
CA GLU A 54 -7.11 -11.60 20.50
C GLU A 54 -5.90 -12.10 21.30
N THR A 55 -4.78 -12.32 20.62
CA THR A 55 -3.62 -13.03 21.16
C THR A 55 -2.57 -12.10 21.77
N PHE A 56 -2.41 -10.88 21.23
CA PHE A 56 -1.38 -9.94 21.66
C PHE A 56 -1.94 -8.65 22.27
N THR A 57 -2.66 -7.83 21.49
CA THR A 57 -2.99 -6.45 21.89
C THR A 57 -3.95 -6.45 23.09
N SER A 58 -4.96 -7.32 23.10
CA SER A 58 -5.92 -7.41 24.21
C SER A 58 -5.30 -7.90 25.53
N LYS A 59 -4.10 -8.48 25.49
CA LYS A 59 -3.37 -8.97 26.67
C LYS A 59 -2.47 -7.91 27.30
N GLN A 60 -2.31 -6.76 26.64
CA GLN A 60 -1.42 -5.71 27.14
C GLN A 60 -2.06 -4.93 28.31
N PRO A 61 -1.27 -4.52 29.31
CA PRO A 61 -1.74 -3.63 30.36
C PRO A 61 -2.37 -2.37 29.78
N GLY A 62 -3.46 -1.91 30.40
CA GLY A 62 -4.14 -0.68 29.98
C GLY A 62 -4.90 -0.76 28.66
N TYR A 63 -4.98 -1.93 28.00
CA TYR A 63 -5.84 -2.12 26.84
C TYR A 63 -7.31 -1.79 27.16
N ILE A 64 -7.95 -1.03 26.27
CA ILE A 64 -9.40 -0.74 26.32
C ILE A 64 -10.08 -1.38 25.11
N ARG A 65 -9.61 -1.06 23.90
CA ARG A 65 -10.21 -1.51 22.64
C ARG A 65 -9.23 -1.37 21.48
N ARG A 66 -9.39 -2.20 20.47
CA ARG A 66 -8.79 -2.06 19.15
C ARG A 66 -9.87 -2.06 18.07
N GLN A 67 -9.58 -1.39 16.96
CA GLN A 67 -10.36 -1.50 15.74
C GLN A 67 -9.42 -1.27 14.56
N SER A 68 -9.69 -1.96 13.47
CA SER A 68 -8.90 -1.84 12.24
C SER A 68 -9.81 -1.67 11.02
N GLY A 69 -9.26 -1.10 9.96
CA GLY A 69 -9.92 -0.99 8.67
C GLY A 69 -8.97 -0.56 7.57
N VAL A 70 -9.51 -0.44 6.36
CA VAL A 70 -8.77 -0.07 5.16
C VAL A 70 -9.58 0.95 4.36
N ASP A 71 -8.91 1.96 3.80
CA ASP A 71 -9.53 2.95 2.92
C ASP A 71 -9.52 2.51 1.44
N ASP A 72 -10.21 3.28 0.59
CA ASP A 72 -10.32 3.00 -0.85
C ASP A 72 -8.97 3.08 -1.60
N GLN A 73 -7.91 3.56 -0.94
CA GLN A 73 -6.54 3.65 -1.46
C GLN A 73 -5.63 2.53 -0.90
N GLY A 74 -6.19 1.55 -0.20
CA GLY A 74 -5.45 0.43 0.37
C GLY A 74 -4.63 0.80 1.62
N ARG A 75 -4.82 1.99 2.19
CA ARG A 75 -4.18 2.38 3.45
C ARG A 75 -4.95 1.79 4.61
N TYR A 76 -4.28 0.94 5.37
CA TYR A 76 -4.78 0.38 6.61
C TYR A 76 -4.69 1.39 7.75
N VAL A 77 -5.66 1.32 8.67
CA VAL A 77 -5.68 2.07 9.92
C VAL A 77 -5.97 1.11 11.06
N VAL A 78 -5.16 1.19 12.12
CA VAL A 78 -5.38 0.51 13.39
C VAL A 78 -5.52 1.57 14.46
N LEU A 79 -6.68 1.61 15.10
CA LEU A 79 -6.95 2.47 16.25
C LEU A 79 -6.92 1.63 17.53
N VAL A 80 -6.12 2.05 18.52
CA VAL A 80 -6.05 1.38 19.82
C VAL A 80 -6.30 2.39 20.94
N TYR A 81 -7.22 2.03 21.83
CA TYR A 81 -7.59 2.80 23.01
C TYR A 81 -6.87 2.23 24.22
N TRP A 82 -6.17 3.11 24.94
CA TRP A 82 -5.35 2.78 26.09
C TRP A 82 -5.76 3.60 27.30
N LYS A 83 -5.63 3.03 28.50
CA LYS A 83 -5.84 3.77 29.76
C LYS A 83 -4.84 4.89 29.95
N SER A 84 -3.62 4.75 29.43
CA SER A 84 -2.58 5.76 29.56
C SER A 84 -1.56 5.71 28.43
N LEU A 85 -0.80 6.81 28.28
CA LEU A 85 0.29 6.90 27.32
C LEU A 85 1.45 5.93 27.65
N ALA A 86 1.63 5.61 28.94
CA ALA A 86 2.65 4.65 29.38
C ALA A 86 2.30 3.23 28.93
N ASP A 87 1.02 2.86 29.01
CA ASP A 87 0.53 1.55 28.55
C ASP A 87 0.70 1.40 27.03
N ALA A 88 0.32 2.43 26.25
CA ALA A 88 0.50 2.44 24.80
C ALA A 88 1.96 2.25 24.38
N LYS A 89 2.88 3.00 25.02
CA LYS A 89 4.33 2.89 24.77
C LYS A 89 4.86 1.49 25.11
N ALA A 90 4.51 0.97 26.28
CA ALA A 90 4.95 -0.35 26.73
C ALA A 90 4.43 -1.49 25.82
N SER A 91 3.23 -1.35 25.27
CA SER A 91 2.70 -2.28 24.27
C SER A 91 3.54 -2.25 22.99
N MET A 92 3.83 -1.06 22.46
CA MET A 92 4.60 -0.92 21.22
C MET A 92 6.04 -1.45 21.36
N ASP A 93 6.70 -1.17 22.48
CA ASP A 93 8.05 -1.68 22.74
C ASP A 93 8.11 -3.22 22.72
N LYS A 94 7.06 -3.88 23.23
CA LYS A 94 6.93 -5.34 23.16
C LYS A 94 6.61 -5.83 21.76
N PHE A 95 5.71 -5.14 21.05
CA PHE A 95 5.30 -5.51 19.69
C PHE A 95 6.51 -5.63 18.77
N MET A 96 7.50 -4.74 18.90
CA MET A 96 8.72 -4.77 18.08
C MET A 96 9.62 -6.00 18.29
N ALA A 97 9.45 -6.74 19.40
CA ALA A 97 10.32 -7.85 19.76
C ALA A 97 9.58 -9.20 19.89
N ASP A 98 8.24 -9.20 19.80
CA ASP A 98 7.43 -10.40 20.03
C ASP A 98 7.34 -11.26 18.77
N ALA A 99 7.78 -12.51 18.86
CA ALA A 99 7.74 -13.44 17.73
C ALA A 99 6.32 -13.75 17.24
N SER A 100 5.30 -13.61 18.10
CA SER A 100 3.90 -13.85 17.73
C SER A 100 3.36 -12.82 16.74
N VAL A 101 3.93 -11.62 16.70
CA VAL A 101 3.48 -10.55 15.78
C VAL A 101 4.34 -10.42 14.53
N ALA A 102 5.42 -11.21 14.43
CA ALA A 102 6.43 -11.05 13.39
C ALA A 102 5.87 -11.21 11.96
N ASN A 103 4.96 -12.17 11.74
CA ASN A 103 4.34 -12.36 10.43
C ASN A 103 3.50 -11.15 10.02
N TYR A 104 2.65 -10.65 10.94
CA TYR A 104 1.85 -9.46 10.73
C TYR A 104 2.72 -8.22 10.46
N ALA A 105 3.76 -8.00 11.27
CA ALA A 105 4.69 -6.89 11.11
C ALA A 105 5.47 -6.96 9.78
N ASN A 106 5.84 -8.15 9.32
CA ASN A 106 6.56 -8.35 8.06
C ASN A 106 5.72 -8.02 6.82
N MET A 107 4.39 -8.02 6.94
CA MET A 107 3.49 -7.66 5.84
C MET A 107 3.32 -6.14 5.68
N ILE A 108 3.66 -5.36 6.71
CA ILE A 108 3.54 -3.90 6.69
C ILE A 108 4.68 -3.28 5.86
N ASP A 109 4.34 -2.31 5.00
CA ASP A 109 5.34 -1.41 4.41
C ASP A 109 5.72 -0.34 5.45
N GLY A 110 6.83 -0.58 6.14
CA GLY A 110 7.30 0.27 7.23
C GLY A 110 7.61 1.71 6.81
N GLU A 111 7.91 1.96 5.53
CA GLU A 111 8.18 3.32 5.03
C GLU A 111 6.91 4.18 4.99
N THR A 112 5.75 3.53 4.88
CA THR A 112 4.44 4.20 4.87
C THR A 112 3.85 4.38 6.27
N MET A 113 4.45 3.76 7.29
CA MET A 113 3.88 3.70 8.63
C MET A 113 3.92 5.07 9.33
N LYS A 114 2.76 5.55 9.75
CA LYS A 114 2.60 6.72 10.61
C LYS A 114 1.86 6.33 11.88
N MET A 115 2.38 6.73 13.03
CA MET A 115 1.78 6.48 14.33
C MET A 115 1.73 7.76 15.16
N SER A 116 0.53 8.07 15.67
CA SER A 116 0.26 9.25 16.50
C SER A 116 -0.58 8.85 17.71
N ARG A 117 -0.40 9.54 18.85
CA ARG A 117 -1.12 9.26 20.09
C ARG A 117 -1.76 10.54 20.62
N PHE A 118 -3.06 10.48 20.85
CA PHE A 118 -3.88 11.62 21.27
C PHE A 118 -4.53 11.33 22.61
N THR A 119 -4.52 12.32 23.50
CA THR A 119 -5.36 12.29 24.70
C THR A 119 -6.79 12.65 24.28
N ILE A 120 -7.72 11.75 24.60
CA ILE A 120 -9.16 11.92 24.36
C ILE A 120 -9.91 11.93 25.70
N THR A 121 -11.09 12.53 25.71
CA THR A 121 -11.94 12.61 26.93
C THR A 121 -13.29 11.94 26.77
N ASP A 122 -13.64 11.51 25.56
CA ASP A 122 -14.91 10.88 25.25
C ASP A 122 -14.77 9.35 25.31
N GLU A 123 -15.68 8.68 26.02
CA GLU A 123 -15.75 7.22 26.05
C GLU A 123 -16.28 6.68 24.71
N PHE A 124 -15.72 5.60 24.20
CA PHE A 124 -16.18 4.96 22.95
C PHE A 124 -17.54 4.27 23.15
N THR A 125 -18.51 4.56 22.27
CA THR A 125 -19.88 4.01 22.32
C THR A 125 -20.36 3.42 20.98
N ALA A 126 -19.70 3.71 19.85
CA ALA A 126 -20.12 3.30 18.51
C ALA A 126 -19.77 1.84 18.14
N SER A 127 -20.19 0.87 18.97
CA SER A 127 -19.86 -0.55 18.79
C SER A 127 -20.37 -1.21 17.50
N ASN A 128 -21.38 -0.62 16.84
CA ASN A 128 -21.94 -1.07 15.57
C ASN A 128 -21.39 -0.30 14.35
N SER A 129 -20.36 0.52 14.52
CA SER A 129 -19.74 1.26 13.43
C SER A 129 -19.10 0.30 12.43
N THR A 130 -19.39 0.49 11.14
CA THR A 130 -18.71 -0.23 10.07
C THR A 130 -17.82 0.69 9.23
N PHE A 131 -18.00 2.00 9.35
CA PHE A 131 -17.21 2.98 8.63
C PHE A 131 -16.74 4.08 9.58
N THR A 132 -15.48 4.48 9.45
CA THR A 132 -14.86 5.46 10.34
C THR A 132 -14.08 6.48 9.53
N GLU A 133 -14.19 7.71 9.96
CA GLU A 133 -13.45 8.84 9.46
C GLU A 133 -12.47 9.31 10.54
N VAL A 134 -11.19 9.45 10.20
CA VAL A 134 -10.14 9.96 11.09
C VAL A 134 -9.49 11.15 10.41
N MET A 135 -9.56 12.30 11.06
CA MET A 135 -8.96 13.53 10.60
C MET A 135 -7.91 13.99 11.61
N THR A 136 -6.66 14.13 11.20
CA THR A 136 -5.60 14.76 11.99
C THR A 136 -5.18 16.07 11.35
N PHE A 137 -4.94 17.10 12.16
CA PHE A 137 -4.61 18.43 11.66
C PHE A 137 -3.98 19.31 12.75
N LYS A 138 -3.32 20.38 12.32
CA LYS A 138 -2.89 21.49 13.18
C LYS A 138 -3.85 22.66 13.04
N THR A 139 -3.99 23.43 14.12
CA THR A 139 -4.65 24.73 14.06
C THR A 139 -3.73 25.75 13.39
N LYS A 140 -4.30 26.81 12.79
CA LYS A 140 -3.51 27.93 12.28
C LYS A 140 -2.75 28.62 13.40
N ASP A 141 -1.59 29.19 13.06
CA ASP A 141 -0.83 30.01 13.99
C ASP A 141 -1.67 31.14 14.59
N GLY A 142 -1.57 31.31 15.92
CA GLY A 142 -2.28 32.36 16.66
C GLY A 142 -3.74 32.04 17.01
N ILE A 143 -4.25 30.86 16.66
CA ILE A 143 -5.56 30.40 17.13
C ILE A 143 -5.52 30.09 18.63
N ASP A 144 -6.44 30.70 19.37
CA ASP A 144 -6.67 30.38 20.78
C ASP A 144 -7.32 29.00 20.91
N VAL A 145 -6.72 28.13 21.73
CA VAL A 145 -7.14 26.73 21.88
C VAL A 145 -8.51 26.60 22.56
N GLU A 146 -8.86 27.49 23.49
CA GLU A 146 -10.17 27.46 24.15
C GLU A 146 -11.27 27.90 23.19
N VAL A 147 -10.99 28.89 22.33
CA VAL A 147 -11.90 29.30 21.25
C VAL A 147 -12.08 28.18 20.26
N PHE A 148 -10.99 27.54 19.83
CA PHE A 148 -11.05 26.37 18.94
C PHE A 148 -11.89 25.24 19.54
N ASN A 149 -11.64 24.87 20.80
CA ASN A 149 -12.38 23.80 21.46
C ASN A 149 -13.89 24.09 21.49
N LYS A 150 -14.30 25.33 21.77
CA LYS A 150 -15.72 25.72 21.74
C LYS A 150 -16.36 25.55 20.36
N VAL A 151 -15.64 25.88 19.29
CA VAL A 151 -16.13 25.66 17.92
C VAL A 151 -16.18 24.17 17.59
N ASN A 152 -15.14 23.43 17.96
CA ASN A 152 -15.03 21.99 17.75
C ASN A 152 -16.15 21.21 18.45
N ASP A 153 -16.47 21.56 19.70
CA ASP A 153 -17.53 20.95 20.51
C ASP A 153 -18.92 21.18 19.91
N ARG A 154 -19.12 22.27 19.16
CA ARG A 154 -20.38 22.58 18.48
C ARG A 154 -20.61 21.71 17.24
N VAL A 155 -19.55 21.18 16.60
CA VAL A 155 -19.68 20.41 15.35
C VAL A 155 -20.59 19.19 15.53
N GLY A 156 -20.48 18.49 16.66
CA GLY A 156 -21.34 17.35 17.01
C GLY A 156 -22.84 17.73 17.02
N PRO A 157 -23.30 18.52 18.00
CA PRO A 157 -24.72 18.85 18.16
C PRO A 157 -25.28 19.76 17.06
N GLU A 158 -24.46 20.63 16.44
CA GLU A 158 -24.94 21.52 15.38
C GLU A 158 -25.04 20.83 14.01
N PHE A 159 -24.22 19.80 13.75
CA PHE A 159 -24.20 19.10 12.46
C PHE A 159 -24.23 17.56 12.59
N SER A 160 -23.21 16.93 13.14
CA SER A 160 -22.97 15.48 12.99
C SER A 160 -24.09 14.63 13.61
N GLU A 161 -24.54 14.96 14.82
CA GLU A 161 -25.57 14.22 15.56
C GLU A 161 -26.96 14.26 14.90
N LYS A 162 -27.16 15.16 13.93
CA LYS A 162 -28.40 15.28 13.17
C LYS A 162 -28.43 14.40 11.93
N GLN A 163 -27.30 13.79 11.57
CA GLN A 163 -27.17 13.03 10.34
C GLN A 163 -27.66 11.60 10.50
N THR A 164 -28.28 11.08 9.44
CA THR A 164 -28.67 9.66 9.42
C THR A 164 -27.41 8.79 9.41
N GLY A 165 -27.41 7.74 10.24
CA GLY A 165 -26.30 6.78 10.32
C GLY A 165 -25.07 7.24 11.10
N PHE A 166 -25.04 8.49 11.58
CA PHE A 166 -24.00 8.95 12.48
C PHE A 166 -24.14 8.29 13.86
N LEU A 167 -23.03 7.79 14.41
CA LEU A 167 -23.02 7.04 15.66
C LEU A 167 -22.30 7.79 16.77
N GLN A 168 -21.13 8.34 16.48
CA GLN A 168 -20.30 8.98 17.48
C GLN A 168 -19.28 9.92 16.87
N ARG A 169 -18.93 10.97 17.61
CA ARG A 169 -17.77 11.82 17.37
C ARG A 169 -16.81 11.71 18.56
N ILE A 170 -15.52 11.55 18.29
CA ILE A 170 -14.46 11.60 19.32
C ILE A 170 -13.45 12.67 18.92
N THR A 171 -12.96 13.44 19.90
CA THR A 171 -11.91 14.44 19.69
C THR A 171 -10.75 14.24 20.65
N GLY A 172 -9.57 14.68 20.25
CA GLY A 172 -8.40 14.66 21.10
C GLY A 172 -7.28 15.55 20.60
N LYS A 173 -6.23 15.62 21.39
CA LYS A 173 -5.00 16.35 21.06
C LYS A 173 -3.77 15.59 21.54
N ASN A 174 -2.65 15.77 20.86
CA ASN A 174 -1.37 15.26 21.34
C ASN A 174 -0.53 16.37 21.99
N ASP A 175 0.63 15.99 22.55
CA ASP A 175 1.54 16.91 23.24
C ASP A 175 2.15 17.98 22.31
N ALA A 176 2.15 17.72 20.99
CA ALA A 176 2.60 18.67 19.96
C ALA A 176 1.49 19.67 19.54
N GLY A 177 0.29 19.55 20.12
CA GLY A 177 -0.86 20.42 19.81
C GLY A 177 -1.60 20.04 18.53
N GLU A 178 -1.23 18.95 17.86
CA GLU A 178 -2.00 18.39 16.76
C GLU A 178 -3.30 17.80 17.30
N GLN A 179 -4.37 18.02 16.53
CA GLN A 179 -5.73 17.62 16.85
C GLN A 179 -6.10 16.35 16.11
N VAL A 180 -7.01 15.58 16.70
CA VAL A 180 -7.70 14.47 16.02
C VAL A 180 -9.20 14.63 16.16
N ALA A 181 -9.91 14.33 15.07
CA ALA A 181 -11.36 14.27 15.01
C ALA A 181 -11.79 12.96 14.33
N LEU A 182 -12.54 12.14 15.05
CA LEU A 182 -13.11 10.90 14.54
C LEU A 182 -14.62 11.04 14.38
N ALA A 183 -15.16 10.50 13.30
CA ALA A 183 -16.59 10.31 13.11
C ALA A 183 -16.88 8.85 12.76
N TYR A 184 -17.79 8.25 13.52
CA TYR A 184 -18.22 6.87 13.40
C TYR A 184 -19.58 6.80 12.72
N TRP A 185 -19.69 5.91 11.75
CA TRP A 185 -20.88 5.75 10.92
C TRP A 185 -21.27 4.29 10.85
N ASP A 186 -22.58 4.05 10.80
CA ASP A 186 -23.12 2.71 10.59
C ASP A 186 -22.69 2.13 9.22
N THR A 187 -22.53 2.97 8.20
CA THR A 187 -22.20 2.61 6.82
C THR A 187 -21.44 3.71 6.09
N LYS A 188 -20.64 3.33 5.09
CA LYS A 188 -19.97 4.27 4.17
C LYS A 188 -20.96 5.15 3.42
N ALA A 189 -22.09 4.59 2.98
CA ALA A 189 -23.10 5.31 2.20
C ALA A 189 -23.69 6.51 2.96
N HIS A 190 -23.98 6.35 4.27
CA HIS A 190 -24.47 7.45 5.09
C HIS A 190 -23.40 8.53 5.30
N SER A 191 -22.14 8.14 5.48
CA SER A 191 -21.02 9.09 5.54
C SER A 191 -20.83 9.85 4.22
N ASP A 192 -20.83 9.16 3.08
CA ASP A 192 -20.67 9.78 1.74
C ASP A 192 -21.79 10.79 1.44
N ALA A 193 -23.02 10.50 1.87
CA ALA A 193 -24.18 11.35 1.62
C ALA A 193 -24.09 12.75 2.27
N VAL A 194 -23.30 12.91 3.33
CA VAL A 194 -23.27 14.16 4.12
C VAL A 194 -22.07 15.05 3.82
N ILE A 195 -21.12 14.62 2.97
CA ILE A 195 -19.88 15.37 2.73
C ILE A 195 -20.17 16.79 2.23
N GLN A 196 -21.04 16.93 1.23
CA GLN A 196 -21.37 18.24 0.66
C GLN A 196 -22.14 19.12 1.66
N ASP A 197 -23.00 18.51 2.48
CA ASP A 197 -23.74 19.24 3.50
C ASP A 197 -22.81 19.73 4.62
N PHE A 198 -21.83 18.91 5.02
CA PHE A 198 -20.79 19.29 5.99
C PHE A 198 -19.99 20.48 5.47
N MET A 199 -19.47 20.41 4.24
CA MET A 199 -18.69 21.49 3.64
C MET A 199 -19.48 22.81 3.53
N ASN A 200 -20.82 22.74 3.54
CA ASN A 200 -21.68 23.93 3.47
C ASN A 200 -22.15 24.46 4.82
N ALA A 201 -22.14 23.63 5.87
CA ALA A 201 -22.60 23.99 7.20
C ALA A 201 -21.78 25.13 7.82
N ALA A 202 -22.46 26.07 8.49
CA ALA A 202 -21.81 27.24 9.08
C ALA A 202 -20.76 26.85 10.14
N VAL A 203 -21.11 25.91 11.04
CA VAL A 203 -20.20 25.41 12.08
C VAL A 203 -18.98 24.70 11.49
N ALA A 204 -19.14 23.97 10.38
CA ALA A 204 -18.05 23.27 9.71
C ALA A 204 -17.11 24.25 9.01
N LYS A 205 -17.64 25.28 8.33
CA LYS A 205 -16.84 26.36 7.74
C LYS A 205 -16.04 27.12 8.80
N GLU A 206 -16.64 27.40 9.95
CA GLU A 206 -15.96 28.01 11.10
C GLU A 206 -14.82 27.10 11.60
N PHE A 207 -15.13 25.82 11.87
CA PHE A 207 -14.17 24.81 12.34
C PHE A 207 -13.00 24.62 11.38
N MET A 208 -13.27 24.36 10.10
CA MET A 208 -12.24 24.21 9.06
C MET A 208 -11.46 25.50 8.84
N GLY A 209 -12.10 26.65 9.00
CA GLY A 209 -11.47 27.97 8.90
C GLY A 209 -10.34 28.18 9.92
N MET A 210 -10.32 27.43 11.03
CA MET A 210 -9.31 27.49 12.08
C MET A 210 -8.14 26.51 11.87
N MET A 211 -8.21 25.62 10.87
CA MET A 211 -7.19 24.61 10.59
C MET A 211 -6.15 25.08 9.58
N ASP A 212 -4.90 24.69 9.78
CA ASP A 212 -3.91 24.72 8.72
C ASP A 212 -4.25 23.64 7.69
N GLN A 213 -4.76 24.07 6.53
CA GLN A 213 -5.23 23.18 5.46
C GLN A 213 -4.10 22.27 4.93
N SER A 214 -2.85 22.71 4.99
CA SER A 214 -1.71 21.92 4.53
C SER A 214 -1.35 20.77 5.47
N SER A 215 -1.87 20.79 6.70
CA SER A 215 -1.62 19.79 7.73
C SER A 215 -2.72 18.73 7.85
N ILE A 216 -3.81 18.86 7.09
CA ILE A 216 -4.95 17.94 7.17
C ILE A 216 -4.57 16.60 6.54
N ASP A 217 -4.60 15.54 7.33
CA ASP A 217 -4.63 14.15 6.85
C ASP A 217 -6.01 13.57 7.19
N MET A 218 -6.68 13.06 6.15
CA MET A 218 -8.02 12.51 6.25
C MET A 218 -7.98 11.05 5.80
N ILE A 219 -8.48 10.17 6.66
CA ILE A 219 -8.61 8.73 6.38
C ILE A 219 -10.06 8.33 6.55
N ARG A 220 -10.66 7.74 5.52
CA ARG A 220 -12.04 7.27 5.53
C ARG A 220 -12.05 5.79 5.20
N TYR A 221 -12.24 4.95 6.22
CA TYR A 221 -11.97 3.52 6.09
C TYR A 221 -13.17 2.66 6.48
N GLN A 222 -13.29 1.52 5.81
CA GLN A 222 -14.24 0.47 6.14
C GLN A 222 -13.61 -0.47 7.18
N SER A 223 -14.35 -0.86 8.22
CA SER A 223 -13.84 -1.77 9.25
C SER A 223 -13.59 -3.17 8.69
N LEU A 224 -12.46 -3.79 9.05
CA LEU A 224 -12.13 -5.15 8.62
C LEU A 224 -13.19 -6.17 9.03
N THR A 225 -13.80 -6.00 10.22
CA THR A 225 -14.88 -6.89 10.71
C THR A 225 -16.15 -6.88 9.85
N SER A 226 -16.32 -5.84 9.02
CA SER A 226 -17.45 -5.72 8.09
C SER A 226 -17.14 -6.29 6.70
N LEU A 227 -15.86 -6.57 6.39
CA LEU A 227 -15.41 -7.19 5.15
C LEU A 227 -15.67 -8.71 5.21
N LYS A 228 -16.94 -9.11 5.09
CA LYS A 228 -17.36 -10.51 5.29
C LYS A 228 -16.89 -11.50 4.21
N ASN A 229 -16.33 -11.03 3.10
CA ASN A 229 -16.09 -11.83 1.90
C ASN A 229 -14.76 -11.48 1.19
N VAL A 230 -13.68 -11.27 1.93
CA VAL A 230 -12.37 -11.15 1.27
C VAL A 230 -11.99 -12.55 0.76
N THR A 231 -12.06 -12.74 -0.55
CA THR A 231 -11.47 -13.91 -1.23
C THR A 231 -10.08 -13.52 -1.71
N LEU A 232 -9.19 -14.49 -1.91
CA LEU A 232 -7.88 -14.22 -2.52
C LEU A 232 -8.06 -13.44 -3.82
N THR A 233 -7.38 -12.30 -3.91
CA THR A 233 -7.33 -11.52 -5.14
C THR A 233 -6.50 -12.27 -6.19
N ASN A 234 -6.60 -11.87 -7.45
CA ASN A 234 -5.77 -12.47 -8.51
C ASN A 234 -4.28 -12.22 -8.22
N LYS A 235 -3.93 -11.03 -7.73
CA LYS A 235 -2.58 -10.70 -7.24
C LYS A 235 -2.12 -11.68 -6.16
N ASP A 236 -2.93 -11.92 -5.13
CA ASP A 236 -2.57 -12.84 -4.04
C ASP A 236 -2.37 -14.27 -4.54
N LYS A 237 -3.20 -14.72 -5.49
CA LYS A 237 -3.06 -16.05 -6.12
C LYS A 237 -1.73 -16.18 -6.87
N VAL A 238 -1.30 -15.15 -7.61
CA VAL A 238 0.01 -15.16 -8.29
C VAL A 238 1.14 -15.16 -7.27
N VAL A 239 1.11 -14.29 -6.27
CA VAL A 239 2.17 -14.24 -5.25
C VAL A 239 2.26 -15.57 -4.50
N ALA A 240 1.12 -16.16 -4.14
CA ALA A 240 1.07 -17.50 -3.53
C ALA A 240 1.64 -18.57 -4.47
N LEU A 241 1.31 -18.54 -5.76
CA LEU A 241 1.85 -19.46 -6.76
C LEU A 241 3.37 -19.36 -6.88
N LEU A 242 3.92 -18.15 -6.98
CA LEU A 242 5.37 -17.95 -7.09
C LEU A 242 6.08 -18.35 -5.79
N ASN A 243 5.55 -17.94 -4.64
CA ASN A 243 6.12 -18.30 -3.33
C ASN A 243 6.05 -19.80 -3.05
N SER A 244 5.13 -20.53 -3.68
CA SER A 244 5.01 -21.99 -3.58
C SER A 244 6.27 -22.71 -4.06
N PHE A 245 7.10 -22.09 -4.90
CA PHE A 245 8.40 -22.64 -5.29
C PHE A 245 9.34 -22.81 -4.10
N ASN A 246 9.30 -21.89 -3.13
CA ASN A 246 10.13 -21.95 -1.94
C ASN A 246 9.70 -23.03 -0.94
N THR A 247 8.39 -23.33 -0.90
CA THR A 247 7.79 -24.17 0.16
C THR A 247 7.40 -25.56 -0.33
N GLY A 248 7.25 -25.74 -1.64
CA GLY A 248 6.67 -26.94 -2.24
C GLY A 248 5.14 -27.02 -2.09
N ASP A 249 4.46 -25.93 -1.69
CA ASP A 249 3.00 -25.92 -1.57
C ASP A 249 2.34 -26.11 -2.96
N GLN A 250 1.41 -27.06 -3.00
CA GLN A 250 0.68 -27.45 -4.20
C GLN A 250 -0.68 -26.73 -4.29
N THR A 251 -1.14 -26.09 -3.22
CA THR A 251 -2.43 -25.38 -3.17
C THR A 251 -2.59 -24.38 -4.32
N PRO A 252 -1.57 -23.57 -4.66
CA PRO A 252 -1.70 -22.59 -5.74
C PRO A 252 -1.86 -23.19 -7.15
N ILE A 253 -1.60 -24.48 -7.34
CA ILE A 253 -1.88 -25.18 -8.60
C ILE A 253 -3.38 -25.11 -8.93
N SER A 254 -4.24 -25.11 -7.90
CA SER A 254 -5.69 -24.97 -8.08
C SER A 254 -6.13 -23.61 -8.62
N TYR A 255 -5.24 -22.61 -8.60
CA TYR A 255 -5.49 -21.29 -9.18
C TYR A 255 -5.26 -21.26 -10.69
N ILE A 256 -4.68 -22.32 -11.27
CA ILE A 256 -4.45 -22.44 -12.70
C ILE A 256 -5.62 -23.19 -13.33
N ASN A 257 -6.14 -22.67 -14.44
CA ASN A 257 -7.15 -23.36 -15.21
C ASN A 257 -6.52 -24.60 -15.89
N PRO A 258 -6.94 -25.83 -15.55
CA PRO A 258 -6.29 -27.03 -16.06
C PRO A 258 -6.51 -27.24 -17.57
N ASP A 259 -7.57 -26.65 -18.13
CA ASP A 259 -8.01 -26.88 -19.50
C ASP A 259 -7.61 -25.76 -20.47
N LYS A 260 -7.23 -24.58 -19.95
CA LYS A 260 -7.00 -23.37 -20.76
C LYS A 260 -5.64 -22.68 -20.53
N TYR A 261 -4.74 -23.24 -19.72
CA TYR A 261 -3.47 -22.57 -19.43
C TYR A 261 -2.53 -22.47 -20.65
N ILE A 262 -2.32 -21.26 -21.16
CA ILE A 262 -1.43 -20.94 -22.28
C ILE A 262 -0.08 -20.45 -21.72
N GLN A 263 1.02 -21.04 -22.20
CA GLN A 263 2.38 -20.67 -21.79
C GLN A 263 3.15 -19.95 -22.91
N HIS A 264 3.72 -18.78 -22.60
CA HIS A 264 4.58 -18.01 -23.51
C HIS A 264 6.08 -18.11 -23.17
N ASN A 265 6.46 -18.68 -22.02
CA ASN A 265 7.85 -19.06 -21.77
C ASN A 265 8.27 -20.15 -22.77
N LEU A 266 9.08 -19.76 -23.75
CA LEU A 266 9.51 -20.61 -24.86
C LEU A 266 10.35 -21.83 -24.41
N GLY A 267 10.91 -21.80 -23.20
CA GLY A 267 11.64 -22.90 -22.58
C GLY A 267 10.74 -23.91 -21.85
N VAL A 268 9.44 -23.68 -21.78
CA VAL A 268 8.45 -24.49 -21.05
C VAL A 268 7.37 -24.99 -22.02
N ALA A 269 7.00 -26.26 -21.87
CA ALA A 269 5.93 -26.85 -22.67
C ALA A 269 4.57 -26.23 -22.27
N ASP A 270 3.61 -26.29 -23.20
CA ASP A 270 2.31 -25.66 -22.98
C ASP A 270 1.42 -26.41 -21.98
N GLY A 271 0.39 -25.72 -21.47
CA GLY A 271 -0.60 -26.31 -20.57
C GLY A 271 -0.10 -26.56 -19.15
N LEU A 272 -1.03 -26.86 -18.24
CA LEU A 272 -0.70 -27.21 -16.85
C LEU A 272 0.23 -28.42 -16.78
N LYS A 273 0.14 -29.33 -17.77
CA LYS A 273 1.05 -30.46 -17.91
C LYS A 273 2.50 -30.01 -18.11
N GLY A 274 2.75 -29.06 -19.03
CA GLY A 274 4.10 -28.57 -19.28
C GLY A 274 4.71 -27.85 -18.08
N PHE A 275 3.89 -27.11 -17.33
CA PHE A 275 4.28 -26.56 -16.03
C PHE A 275 4.63 -27.66 -15.01
N GLY A 276 3.81 -28.72 -14.90
CA GLY A 276 4.09 -29.85 -14.02
C GLY A 276 5.37 -30.62 -14.39
N GLU A 277 5.69 -30.73 -15.68
CA GLU A 277 6.94 -31.30 -16.19
C GLU A 277 8.16 -30.44 -15.82
N LEU A 278 8.03 -29.11 -15.87
CA LEU A 278 9.09 -28.20 -15.40
C LEU A 278 9.37 -28.42 -13.91
N MET A 279 8.34 -28.50 -13.08
CA MET A 279 8.48 -28.71 -11.63
C MET A 279 9.13 -30.05 -11.28
N HIS A 280 8.91 -31.10 -12.07
CA HIS A 280 9.60 -32.40 -11.89
C HIS A 280 11.11 -32.34 -12.21
N ASN A 281 11.53 -31.35 -13.01
CA ASN A 281 12.93 -31.16 -13.39
C ASN A 281 13.65 -30.12 -12.51
N ALA A 282 13.05 -29.74 -11.37
CA ALA A 282 13.66 -28.81 -10.43
C ALA A 282 15.01 -29.35 -9.90
N PRO A 283 16.00 -28.47 -9.67
CA PRO A 283 17.28 -28.86 -9.09
C PRO A 283 17.14 -29.35 -7.65
N GLU A 284 18.19 -29.96 -7.11
CA GLU A 284 18.26 -30.31 -5.69
C GLU A 284 18.06 -29.06 -4.83
N GLY A 285 17.05 -29.08 -3.94
CA GLY A 285 16.62 -27.92 -3.17
C GLY A 285 15.45 -27.14 -3.77
N GLY A 286 14.95 -27.55 -4.93
CA GLY A 286 13.81 -26.94 -5.60
C GLY A 286 14.17 -25.61 -6.28
N PHE A 287 13.18 -25.01 -6.92
CA PHE A 287 13.28 -23.63 -7.38
C PHE A 287 13.05 -22.65 -6.24
N LYS A 288 13.53 -21.42 -6.38
CA LYS A 288 13.24 -20.34 -5.42
C LYS A 288 12.72 -19.11 -6.14
N ALA A 289 11.81 -18.41 -5.48
CA ALA A 289 11.23 -17.17 -5.96
C ALA A 289 11.14 -16.16 -4.81
N ASN A 290 11.61 -14.96 -5.05
CA ASN A 290 11.42 -13.84 -4.14
C ASN A 290 10.71 -12.75 -4.94
N VAL A 291 9.39 -12.67 -4.77
CA VAL A 291 8.59 -11.63 -5.41
C VAL A 291 8.94 -10.31 -4.73
N ILE A 292 9.51 -9.37 -5.49
CA ILE A 292 9.93 -8.06 -4.98
C ILE A 292 8.73 -7.12 -4.93
N ARG A 293 7.90 -7.17 -5.98
CA ARG A 293 6.70 -6.33 -6.14
C ARG A 293 5.69 -7.02 -7.07
N ALA A 294 4.41 -6.79 -6.79
CA ALA A 294 3.29 -7.42 -7.51
C ALA A 294 2.15 -6.41 -7.73
N PHE A 295 1.61 -6.39 -8.95
CA PHE A 295 0.61 -5.40 -9.36
C PHE A 295 -0.52 -6.06 -10.14
N GLN A 296 -1.71 -5.44 -10.13
CA GLN A 296 -2.88 -5.92 -10.86
C GLN A 296 -3.48 -4.81 -11.74
N ASP A 297 -3.70 -5.11 -13.02
CA ASP A 297 -4.33 -4.26 -14.03
C ASP A 297 -5.46 -5.03 -14.72
N GLY A 298 -6.70 -4.81 -14.28
CA GLY A 298 -7.86 -5.57 -14.74
C GLY A 298 -7.69 -7.07 -14.51
N ASP A 299 -7.71 -7.83 -15.60
CA ASP A 299 -7.55 -9.30 -15.61
C ASP A 299 -6.08 -9.75 -15.64
N TYR A 300 -5.13 -8.81 -15.62
CA TYR A 300 -3.71 -9.12 -15.63
C TYR A 300 -3.09 -8.88 -14.26
N VAL A 301 -2.15 -9.74 -13.89
CA VAL A 301 -1.25 -9.54 -12.76
C VAL A 301 0.17 -9.59 -13.30
N PHE A 302 1.02 -8.66 -12.89
CA PHE A 302 2.43 -8.68 -13.23
C PHE A 302 3.31 -8.53 -12.01
N THR A 303 4.43 -9.25 -12.00
CA THR A 303 5.37 -9.31 -10.88
C THR A 303 6.77 -9.03 -11.33
N HIS A 304 7.58 -8.53 -10.41
CA HIS A 304 9.03 -8.48 -10.56
C HIS A 304 9.64 -9.41 -9.52
N THR A 305 10.36 -10.42 -10.00
CA THR A 305 10.72 -11.60 -9.22
C THR A 305 12.22 -11.86 -9.33
N GLU A 306 12.87 -12.10 -8.19
CA GLU A 306 14.19 -12.71 -8.14
C GLU A 306 14.02 -14.23 -8.07
N TYR A 307 14.47 -14.94 -9.10
CA TYR A 307 14.42 -16.40 -9.15
C TYR A 307 15.79 -17.05 -8.93
N ASP A 308 15.78 -18.25 -8.36
CA ASP A 308 16.84 -19.23 -8.57
C ASP A 308 16.30 -20.37 -9.45
N PHE A 309 16.39 -20.15 -10.76
CA PHE A 309 16.03 -21.10 -11.82
C PHE A 309 17.30 -21.47 -12.58
N PHE A 310 18.04 -22.42 -12.03
CA PHE A 310 19.38 -22.77 -12.52
C PHE A 310 20.33 -21.55 -12.44
N GLY A 311 20.40 -20.96 -11.25
CA GLY A 311 21.17 -19.77 -10.92
C GLY A 311 20.29 -18.50 -10.88
N PRO A 312 20.78 -17.42 -10.24
CA PRO A 312 20.01 -16.20 -10.00
C PRO A 312 19.53 -15.54 -11.31
N LYS A 313 18.26 -15.15 -11.35
CA LYS A 313 17.63 -14.41 -12.45
C LYS A 313 16.80 -13.25 -11.90
N ALA A 314 16.82 -12.12 -12.61
CA ALA A 314 15.80 -11.09 -12.48
C ALA A 314 14.74 -11.35 -13.56
N ALA A 315 13.47 -11.32 -13.17
CA ALA A 315 12.37 -11.65 -14.05
C ALA A 315 11.17 -10.73 -13.88
N PHE A 316 10.47 -10.50 -14.98
CA PHE A 316 9.10 -10.03 -14.94
C PHE A 316 8.18 -11.16 -15.39
N ASP A 317 7.13 -11.41 -14.63
CA ASP A 317 6.08 -12.38 -14.97
C ASP A 317 4.77 -11.63 -15.18
N ILE A 318 3.95 -12.12 -16.11
CA ILE A 318 2.61 -11.61 -16.40
C ILE A 318 1.67 -12.81 -16.44
N PHE A 319 0.55 -12.70 -15.74
CA PHE A 319 -0.50 -13.71 -15.69
C PHE A 319 -1.81 -13.08 -16.11
N ARG A 320 -2.57 -13.74 -16.99
CA ARG A 320 -3.95 -13.35 -17.31
C ARG A 320 -4.94 -14.28 -16.64
N PHE A 321 -6.05 -13.71 -16.20
CA PHE A 321 -7.12 -14.40 -15.51
C PHE A 321 -8.41 -14.46 -16.35
N GLU A 322 -9.17 -15.53 -16.15
CA GLU A 322 -10.59 -15.64 -16.51
C GLU A 322 -11.30 -16.38 -15.39
N ASP A 323 -12.48 -15.88 -14.98
CA ASP A 323 -13.29 -16.48 -13.90
C ASP A 323 -12.50 -16.76 -12.60
N GLY A 324 -11.50 -15.91 -12.32
CA GLY A 324 -10.64 -16.02 -11.14
C GLY A 324 -9.58 -17.13 -11.22
N LEU A 325 -9.36 -17.74 -12.38
CA LEU A 325 -8.30 -18.71 -12.64
C LEU A 325 -7.26 -18.15 -13.62
N ILE A 326 -6.00 -18.50 -13.40
CA ILE A 326 -4.89 -18.21 -14.31
C ILE A 326 -5.09 -19.02 -15.58
N VAL A 327 -5.18 -18.34 -16.72
CA VAL A 327 -5.36 -18.96 -18.04
C VAL A 327 -4.18 -18.71 -18.97
N GLU A 328 -3.27 -17.80 -18.64
CA GLU A 328 -2.15 -17.48 -19.52
C GLU A 328 -0.98 -16.90 -18.73
N HIS A 329 0.25 -17.20 -19.17
CA HIS A 329 1.48 -16.76 -18.53
C HIS A 329 2.55 -16.35 -19.54
N TRP A 330 3.16 -15.19 -19.30
CA TRP A 330 4.37 -14.72 -19.96
C TRP A 330 5.43 -14.45 -18.91
N ASP A 331 6.68 -14.67 -19.26
CA ASP A 331 7.81 -14.20 -18.47
C ASP A 331 8.86 -13.56 -19.36
N ASN A 332 9.75 -12.76 -18.76
CA ASN A 332 11.02 -12.38 -19.34
C ASN A 332 12.06 -12.38 -18.24
N LEU A 333 13.22 -13.02 -18.46
CA LEU A 333 14.23 -13.16 -17.43
C LEU A 333 15.66 -13.05 -17.96
N LEU A 334 16.57 -12.54 -17.12
CA LEU A 334 18.00 -12.50 -17.40
C LEU A 334 18.84 -12.77 -16.14
N PRO A 335 20.11 -13.22 -16.27
CA PRO A 335 20.99 -13.44 -15.13
C PRO A 335 21.19 -12.20 -14.28
N VAL A 336 21.16 -12.34 -12.95
CA VAL A 336 21.49 -11.22 -12.05
C VAL A 336 22.91 -10.72 -12.31
N GLN A 337 23.07 -9.41 -12.44
CA GLN A 337 24.33 -8.75 -12.72
C GLN A 337 24.81 -7.95 -11.51
N LYS A 338 26.03 -7.39 -11.63
CA LYS A 338 26.55 -6.47 -10.62
C LYS A 338 25.71 -5.18 -10.60
N PRO A 339 25.74 -4.43 -9.48
CA PRO A 339 25.12 -3.11 -9.43
C PRO A 339 25.59 -2.23 -10.59
N ASN A 340 24.69 -1.36 -11.05
CA ASN A 340 24.94 -0.41 -12.11
C ASN A 340 26.01 0.63 -11.70
N PRO A 341 26.43 1.54 -12.60
CA PRO A 341 27.43 2.56 -12.26
C PRO A 341 27.04 3.49 -11.10
N SER A 342 25.76 3.63 -10.79
CA SER A 342 25.24 4.38 -9.65
C SER A 342 25.16 3.57 -8.34
N GLY A 343 25.37 2.25 -8.39
CA GLY A 343 25.31 1.36 -7.23
C GLY A 343 23.94 0.70 -7.01
N HIS A 344 22.98 0.89 -7.92
CA HIS A 344 21.67 0.26 -7.89
C HIS A 344 21.72 -1.17 -8.44
N THR A 345 20.95 -2.06 -7.83
CA THR A 345 20.76 -3.43 -8.29
C THR A 345 19.57 -3.52 -9.25
N GLN A 346 19.30 -4.71 -9.76
CA GLN A 346 18.09 -4.94 -10.54
C GLN A 346 16.82 -5.01 -9.68
N PHE A 347 16.92 -5.04 -8.34
CA PHE A 347 15.78 -5.35 -7.45
C PHE A 347 15.44 -4.25 -6.43
N ASP A 348 16.42 -3.41 -6.06
CA ASP A 348 16.22 -2.29 -5.14
C ASP A 348 15.33 -1.20 -5.76
N GLY A 349 15.11 -0.13 -4.99
CA GLY A 349 14.15 0.92 -5.29
C GLY A 349 12.83 0.72 -4.54
N THR A 350 11.93 1.70 -4.65
CA THR A 350 10.69 1.69 -3.86
C THR A 350 9.71 0.61 -4.32
N THR A 351 8.88 0.13 -3.40
CA THR A 351 7.75 -0.75 -3.69
C THR A 351 6.41 -0.10 -3.36
N THR A 352 6.43 1.16 -2.92
CA THR A 352 5.26 1.89 -2.44
C THR A 352 4.36 2.27 -3.60
N LEU A 353 3.14 1.75 -3.54
CA LEU A 353 2.09 2.03 -4.51
C LEU A 353 1.41 3.36 -4.16
N SER A 354 1.31 4.25 -5.13
CA SER A 354 0.60 5.53 -5.03
C SER A 354 -0.12 5.84 -6.34
N ASP A 355 -0.79 7.00 -6.43
CA ASP A 355 -1.39 7.48 -7.68
C ASP A 355 -2.38 6.49 -8.34
N LEU A 356 -3.11 5.69 -7.53
CA LEU A 356 -4.07 4.69 -8.02
C LEU A 356 -5.14 5.31 -8.94
N ASP A 357 -5.55 6.55 -8.65
CA ASP A 357 -6.49 7.35 -9.44
C ASP A 357 -5.90 7.84 -10.79
N LYS A 358 -4.58 7.79 -10.96
CA LYS A 358 -3.87 8.23 -12.17
C LYS A 358 -3.32 7.08 -13.02
N THR A 359 -3.66 5.82 -12.70
CA THR A 359 -3.15 4.62 -13.40
C THR A 359 -3.19 4.76 -14.93
N GLU A 360 -4.34 5.15 -15.50
CA GLU A 360 -4.48 5.28 -16.96
C GLU A 360 -3.67 6.46 -17.54
N ALA A 361 -3.54 7.57 -16.80
CA ALA A 361 -2.70 8.68 -17.20
C ALA A 361 -1.22 8.27 -17.22
N ASN A 362 -0.78 7.54 -16.21
CA ASN A 362 0.59 7.03 -16.11
C ASN A 362 0.91 6.01 -17.23
N LYS A 363 -0.03 5.11 -17.54
CA LYS A 363 0.08 4.20 -18.69
C LYS A 363 0.21 4.95 -20.01
N ALA A 364 -0.53 6.06 -20.19
CA ALA A 364 -0.43 6.90 -21.39
C ALA A 364 0.94 7.58 -21.52
N VAL A 365 1.54 8.03 -20.40
CA VAL A 365 2.90 8.62 -20.39
C VAL A 365 3.92 7.58 -20.84
N VAL A 366 3.91 6.38 -20.25
CA VAL A 366 4.87 5.31 -20.61
C VAL A 366 4.66 4.84 -22.05
N ARG A 367 3.41 4.62 -22.48
CA ARG A 367 3.11 4.30 -23.88
C ARG A 367 3.70 5.36 -24.81
N GLY A 368 3.46 6.64 -24.51
CA GLY A 368 3.97 7.75 -25.30
C GLY A 368 5.50 7.79 -25.35
N PHE A 369 6.18 7.45 -24.25
CA PHE A 369 7.64 7.32 -24.22
C PHE A 369 8.13 6.21 -25.15
N ILE A 370 7.57 4.99 -25.04
CA ILE A 370 7.97 3.87 -25.90
C ILE A 370 7.69 4.17 -27.38
N GLU A 371 6.48 4.62 -27.70
CA GLU A 371 6.05 4.83 -29.09
C GLU A 371 6.74 6.02 -29.76
N ASN A 372 6.86 7.16 -29.08
CA ASN A 372 7.44 8.36 -29.70
C ASN A 372 8.96 8.38 -29.62
N VAL A 373 9.54 7.99 -28.49
CA VAL A 373 10.99 8.12 -28.26
C VAL A 373 11.73 6.87 -28.72
N LEU A 374 11.35 5.69 -28.22
CA LEU A 374 12.11 4.46 -28.51
C LEU A 374 11.81 3.93 -29.92
N LEU A 375 10.54 3.79 -30.28
CA LEU A 375 10.08 3.36 -31.61
C LEU A 375 10.21 4.50 -32.64
N GLY A 376 9.73 5.70 -32.29
CA GLY A 376 9.71 6.85 -33.20
C GLY A 376 11.02 7.62 -33.32
N HIS A 377 12.05 7.24 -32.54
CA HIS A 377 13.37 7.89 -32.49
C HIS A 377 13.34 9.41 -32.19
N GLN A 378 12.31 9.91 -31.51
CA GLN A 378 12.15 11.33 -31.16
C GLN A 378 12.93 11.66 -29.86
N MET A 379 14.26 11.54 -29.90
CA MET A 379 15.14 11.72 -28.73
C MET A 379 15.06 13.13 -28.13
N ASP A 380 14.62 14.13 -28.91
CA ASP A 380 14.34 15.49 -28.44
C ASP A 380 13.18 15.57 -27.44
N LYS A 381 12.34 14.53 -27.36
CA LYS A 381 11.19 14.47 -26.44
C LYS A 381 11.46 13.76 -25.12
N VAL A 382 12.64 13.20 -24.89
CA VAL A 382 12.97 12.43 -23.66
C VAL A 382 12.58 13.20 -22.39
N ALA A 383 12.95 14.48 -22.29
CA ALA A 383 12.66 15.32 -21.12
C ALA A 383 11.18 15.70 -20.95
N SER A 384 10.31 15.33 -21.90
CA SER A 384 8.85 15.48 -21.76
C SER A 384 8.20 14.27 -21.06
N TYR A 385 8.94 13.16 -20.95
CA TYR A 385 8.48 11.91 -20.33
C TYR A 385 9.24 11.58 -19.06
N ILE A 386 10.56 11.82 -19.05
CA ILE A 386 11.44 11.52 -17.93
C ILE A 386 11.72 12.79 -17.13
N ASN A 387 11.65 12.69 -15.81
CA ASN A 387 12.02 13.77 -14.91
C ASN A 387 13.54 14.05 -15.06
N PRO A 388 13.93 15.27 -15.45
CA PRO A 388 15.34 15.58 -15.74
C PRO A 388 16.21 15.73 -14.48
N LYS A 389 15.61 15.79 -13.30
CA LYS A 389 16.31 15.97 -12.01
C LYS A 389 16.45 14.66 -11.26
N GLU A 390 15.42 13.83 -11.31
CA GLU A 390 15.30 12.59 -10.55
C GLU A 390 14.95 11.48 -11.52
N TYR A 391 15.95 10.70 -11.93
CA TYR A 391 15.76 9.52 -12.76
C TYR A 391 16.72 8.43 -12.31
N VAL A 392 16.20 7.46 -11.56
CA VAL A 392 16.96 6.33 -11.03
C VAL A 392 16.93 5.18 -12.04
N GLN A 393 18.10 4.57 -12.27
CA GLN A 393 18.26 3.45 -13.18
C GLN A 393 18.63 2.17 -12.45
N HIS A 394 18.00 1.06 -12.86
CA HIS A 394 18.32 -0.28 -12.37
C HIS A 394 18.88 -1.19 -13.47
N ASN A 395 18.93 -0.72 -14.72
CA ASN A 395 19.68 -1.41 -15.77
C ASN A 395 21.17 -1.47 -15.37
N PRO A 396 21.79 -2.67 -15.31
CA PRO A 396 23.18 -2.85 -14.88
C PRO A 396 24.23 -2.06 -15.68
N ALA A 397 23.90 -1.62 -16.89
CA ALA A 397 24.79 -0.88 -17.78
C ALA A 397 24.53 0.63 -17.81
N VAL A 398 23.49 1.14 -17.15
CA VAL A 398 23.06 2.54 -17.25
C VAL A 398 23.12 3.22 -15.88
N ALA A 399 23.75 4.39 -15.82
CA ALA A 399 23.81 5.23 -14.62
C ALA A 399 22.58 6.12 -14.50
N ASP A 400 22.33 6.67 -13.31
CA ASP A 400 21.21 7.58 -13.07
C ASP A 400 21.27 8.87 -13.91
N GLY A 401 20.11 9.52 -14.00
CA GLY A 401 19.92 10.79 -14.66
C GLY A 401 19.93 10.67 -16.18
N LEU A 402 19.46 11.73 -16.85
CA LEU A 402 19.47 11.80 -18.31
C LEU A 402 20.89 11.79 -18.90
N ASP A 403 21.88 12.28 -18.14
CA ASP A 403 23.28 12.22 -18.53
C ASP A 403 23.81 10.78 -18.54
N GLY A 404 23.47 9.99 -17.52
CA GLY A 404 23.83 8.56 -17.43
C GLY A 404 23.18 7.75 -18.54
N PHE A 405 21.87 7.97 -18.77
CA PHE A 405 21.14 7.40 -19.89
C PHE A 405 21.76 7.76 -21.25
N GLY A 406 22.02 9.05 -21.49
CA GLY A 406 22.62 9.52 -22.74
C GLY A 406 24.03 8.95 -22.99
N ALA A 407 24.84 8.86 -21.94
CA ALA A 407 26.17 8.26 -22.01
C ALA A 407 26.12 6.76 -22.37
N ALA A 408 25.19 6.02 -21.78
CA ALA A 408 24.98 4.60 -22.10
C ALA A 408 24.52 4.40 -23.55
N MET A 409 23.54 5.20 -24.01
CA MET A 409 23.07 5.13 -25.40
C MET A 409 24.18 5.43 -26.42
N LYS A 410 25.03 6.42 -26.12
CA LYS A 410 26.20 6.71 -26.95
C LYS A 410 27.20 5.56 -26.96
N TYR A 411 27.53 5.01 -25.78
CA TYR A 411 28.43 3.86 -25.67
C TYR A 411 27.90 2.65 -26.45
N PHE A 412 26.60 2.37 -26.34
CA PHE A 412 25.97 1.28 -27.07
C PHE A 412 26.05 1.47 -28.58
N ALA A 413 25.74 2.66 -29.08
CA ALA A 413 25.85 2.98 -30.51
C ALA A 413 27.30 2.81 -31.02
N GLU A 414 28.30 3.31 -30.29
CA GLU A 414 29.72 3.23 -30.66
C GLU A 414 30.27 1.79 -30.66
N ASN A 415 29.66 0.89 -29.88
CA ASN A 415 30.08 -0.51 -29.75
C ASN A 415 29.16 -1.50 -30.52
N GLY A 416 28.24 -1.00 -31.35
CA GLY A 416 27.32 -1.84 -32.11
C GLY A 416 26.33 -2.61 -31.23
N LEU A 417 26.03 -2.11 -30.03
CA LEU A 417 24.99 -2.59 -29.12
C LEU A 417 23.67 -1.87 -29.37
N VAL A 418 23.27 -1.75 -30.64
CA VAL A 418 22.10 -0.95 -31.03
C VAL A 418 20.84 -1.57 -30.45
N MET A 419 20.08 -0.78 -29.71
CA MET A 419 18.73 -1.13 -29.26
C MET A 419 17.74 -0.60 -30.28
N GLU A 420 17.03 -1.52 -30.93
CA GLU A 420 15.94 -1.25 -31.86
C GLU A 420 14.65 -1.80 -31.25
N TYR A 421 13.61 -1.00 -31.25
CA TYR A 421 12.26 -1.41 -30.89
C TYR A 421 11.47 -1.53 -32.20
N ASP A 422 10.72 -2.62 -32.35
CA ASP A 422 9.91 -2.91 -33.54
C ASP A 422 8.41 -2.85 -33.22
N ASN A 423 7.98 -3.33 -32.03
CA ASN A 423 6.58 -3.32 -31.64
C ASN A 423 6.37 -3.21 -30.11
N LEU A 424 5.30 -2.54 -29.70
CA LEU A 424 4.80 -2.47 -28.33
C LEU A 424 3.57 -3.39 -28.19
N HIS A 425 3.70 -4.48 -27.44
CA HIS A 425 2.67 -5.50 -27.28
C HIS A 425 1.72 -5.23 -26.11
N MET A 426 2.25 -4.82 -24.95
CA MET A 426 1.45 -4.57 -23.75
C MET A 426 1.92 -3.33 -22.99
N VAL A 427 0.97 -2.65 -22.34
CA VAL A 427 1.23 -1.61 -21.33
C VAL A 427 0.28 -1.89 -20.17
N LEU A 428 0.83 -2.43 -19.09
CA LEU A 428 0.11 -2.81 -17.87
C LEU A 428 0.52 -1.87 -16.75
N GLY A 429 -0.41 -1.42 -15.91
CA GLY A 429 -0.06 -0.50 -14.83
C GLY A 429 -1.03 -0.54 -13.66
N GLN A 430 -0.49 -0.24 -12.49
CA GLN A 430 -1.25 0.00 -11.27
C GLN A 430 -0.64 1.21 -10.57
N GLY A 431 -1.42 2.28 -10.42
CA GLY A 431 -0.98 3.51 -9.79
C GLY A 431 0.23 4.13 -10.47
N ASN A 432 1.29 4.32 -9.71
CA ASN A 432 2.58 4.86 -10.14
C ASN A 432 3.50 3.86 -10.85
N PHE A 433 3.17 2.57 -10.93
CA PHE A 433 3.98 1.55 -11.62
C PHE A 433 3.37 1.13 -12.95
N VAL A 434 4.19 1.11 -14.01
CA VAL A 434 3.76 0.72 -15.36
C VAL A 434 4.82 -0.14 -16.04
N LEU A 435 4.44 -1.35 -16.45
CA LEU A 435 5.23 -2.27 -17.25
C LEU A 435 4.86 -2.15 -18.73
N SER A 436 5.85 -1.91 -19.59
CA SER A 436 5.72 -2.07 -21.04
C SER A 436 6.41 -3.33 -21.54
N VAL A 437 5.75 -4.03 -22.46
CA VAL A 437 6.25 -5.25 -23.09
C VAL A 437 6.41 -4.99 -24.58
N SER A 438 7.65 -5.00 -25.05
CA SER A 438 8.01 -4.69 -26.42
C SER A 438 8.93 -5.75 -27.01
N GLU A 439 9.08 -5.73 -28.33
CA GLU A 439 10.07 -6.52 -29.05
C GLU A 439 10.87 -5.67 -30.01
N GLY A 440 12.05 -6.15 -30.39
CA GLY A 440 12.83 -5.59 -31.47
C GLY A 440 14.16 -6.31 -31.62
N LYS A 441 15.25 -5.57 -31.79
CA LYS A 441 16.57 -6.16 -32.00
C LYS A 441 17.61 -5.56 -31.07
N PHE A 442 18.58 -6.36 -30.65
CA PHE A 442 19.70 -5.92 -29.84
C PHE A 442 21.04 -6.27 -30.48
N GLY A 443 22.01 -5.36 -30.37
CA GLY A 443 23.39 -5.56 -30.78
C GLY A 443 23.55 -5.91 -32.25
N LYS A 444 23.91 -7.16 -32.54
CA LYS A 444 24.14 -7.64 -33.92
C LYS A 444 22.85 -7.86 -34.72
N GLY A 445 21.70 -7.48 -34.17
CA GLY A 445 20.38 -7.68 -34.76
C GLY A 445 19.64 -8.88 -34.20
N ASP A 446 20.00 -9.35 -32.99
CA ASP A 446 19.35 -10.49 -32.37
C ASP A 446 17.94 -10.12 -31.93
N HIS A 447 16.94 -10.91 -32.35
CA HIS A 447 15.53 -10.69 -31.98
C HIS A 447 15.38 -10.76 -30.46
N THR A 448 14.83 -9.72 -29.85
CA THR A 448 14.93 -9.47 -28.41
C THR A 448 13.60 -8.98 -27.86
N ALA A 449 13.23 -9.46 -26.66
CA ALA A 449 12.11 -8.97 -25.87
C ALA A 449 12.60 -7.95 -24.83
N TYR A 450 11.91 -6.83 -24.74
CA TYR A 450 12.15 -5.73 -23.81
C TYR A 450 10.96 -5.63 -22.86
N TYR A 451 11.21 -5.86 -21.57
CA TYR A 451 10.23 -5.69 -20.51
C TYR A 451 10.74 -4.56 -19.62
N ASP A 452 10.08 -3.42 -19.67
CA ASP A 452 10.50 -2.19 -19.00
C ASP A 452 9.45 -1.79 -17.97
N LEU A 453 9.82 -1.83 -16.69
CA LEU A 453 8.99 -1.35 -15.60
C LEU A 453 9.42 0.07 -15.23
N PHE A 454 8.47 0.98 -15.16
CA PHE A 454 8.68 2.38 -14.80
C PHE A 454 7.93 2.72 -13.53
N ARG A 455 8.52 3.60 -12.70
CA ARG A 455 7.79 4.36 -11.68
C ARG A 455 7.61 5.79 -12.16
N LEU A 456 6.43 6.35 -11.88
CA LEU A 456 6.09 7.73 -12.17
C LEU A 456 5.85 8.53 -10.90
N GLU A 457 6.10 9.83 -11.00
CA GLU A 457 5.80 10.83 -9.99
C GLU A 457 5.53 12.15 -10.69
N ASP A 458 4.47 12.86 -10.27
CA ASP A 458 4.03 14.10 -10.90
C ASP A 458 3.85 14.03 -12.44
N GLY A 459 3.45 12.85 -12.94
CA GLY A 459 3.22 12.59 -14.35
C GLY A 459 4.49 12.40 -15.18
N LEU A 460 5.66 12.24 -14.55
CA LEU A 460 6.94 11.98 -15.20
C LEU A 460 7.54 10.67 -14.71
N ILE A 461 8.29 9.99 -15.57
CA ILE A 461 9.08 8.81 -15.23
C ILE A 461 10.27 9.23 -14.36
N VAL A 462 10.42 8.58 -13.21
CA VAL A 462 11.46 8.89 -12.21
C VAL A 462 12.33 7.68 -11.85
N GLU A 463 11.94 6.48 -12.26
CA GLU A 463 12.68 5.24 -11.95
C GLU A 463 12.38 4.18 -13.01
N HIS A 464 13.37 3.34 -13.36
CA HIS A 464 13.21 2.32 -14.38
C HIS A 464 14.06 1.07 -14.12
N TRP A 465 13.41 -0.09 -14.32
CA TRP A 465 13.98 -1.43 -14.28
C TRP A 465 13.68 -2.13 -15.60
N ASP A 466 14.61 -2.96 -16.08
CA ASP A 466 14.40 -3.70 -17.31
C ASP A 466 14.89 -5.15 -17.27
N VAL A 467 14.27 -5.93 -18.15
CA VAL A 467 14.76 -7.23 -18.57
C VAL A 467 14.82 -7.26 -20.08
N ILE A 468 16.03 -7.31 -20.61
CA ILE A 468 16.36 -7.45 -22.03
C ILE A 468 16.81 -8.89 -22.28
N ALA A 469 16.00 -9.66 -23.00
CA ALA A 469 16.29 -11.08 -23.23
C ALA A 469 16.14 -11.47 -24.70
N PRO A 470 17.10 -12.20 -25.28
CA PRO A 470 16.99 -12.69 -26.65
C PRO A 470 15.86 -13.69 -26.79
N ILE A 471 15.15 -13.63 -27.91
CA ILE A 471 14.12 -14.60 -28.28
C ILE A 471 14.83 -15.72 -29.07
N PRO A 472 14.83 -16.96 -28.56
CA PRO A 472 15.50 -18.07 -29.23
C PRO A 472 14.85 -18.40 -30.58
N ALA A 473 15.55 -19.13 -31.44
CA ALA A 473 15.00 -19.56 -32.71
C ALA A 473 13.80 -20.50 -32.50
N LYS A 474 12.81 -20.46 -33.42
CA LYS A 474 11.58 -21.28 -33.32
C LYS A 474 11.84 -22.78 -33.16
N SER A 475 12.98 -23.28 -33.64
CA SER A 475 13.40 -24.69 -33.47
C SER A 475 13.69 -25.10 -32.04
N GLU A 476 13.89 -24.14 -31.13
CA GLU A 476 14.22 -24.37 -29.72
C GLU A 476 12.99 -24.23 -28.81
N TRP A 477 11.85 -23.79 -29.36
CA TRP A 477 10.64 -23.53 -28.58
C TRP A 477 9.98 -24.84 -28.15
N LYS A 478 9.56 -24.91 -26.89
CA LYS A 478 8.81 -26.05 -26.34
C LYS A 478 7.29 -25.90 -26.44
N ASN A 479 6.80 -24.74 -26.87
CA ASN A 479 5.41 -24.46 -27.17
C ASN A 479 5.29 -23.67 -28.49
N THR A 480 4.08 -23.52 -29.00
CA THR A 480 3.80 -22.82 -30.27
C THR A 480 3.15 -21.45 -30.10
N ASN A 481 2.99 -20.97 -28.86
CA ASN A 481 2.21 -19.77 -28.55
C ASN A 481 2.98 -18.48 -28.87
N GLY A 482 4.31 -18.55 -28.90
CA GLY A 482 5.16 -17.40 -29.15
C GLY A 482 5.50 -16.62 -27.88
N LYS A 483 6.33 -15.59 -28.01
CA LYS A 483 6.84 -14.81 -26.87
C LYS A 483 5.83 -13.79 -26.34
N PHE A 484 4.87 -13.37 -27.16
CA PHE A 484 3.92 -12.29 -26.88
C PHE A 484 2.49 -12.75 -27.08
#